data_AF-A0A9W6KMU1-F1
#
_entry.id   AF-A0A9W6KMU1-F1
#
_cell.length_a   1.000
_cell.length_b   1.000
_cell.length_c   1.000
_cell.angle_alpha   90.00
_cell.angle_beta   90.00
_cell.angle_gamma   90.00
#
_symmetry.space_group_name_H-M   'P 1'
#
loop_
_entity.id
_entity.type
_entity.pdbx_description
1 polymer ?
#
loop_
_entity_poly.entity_id
_entity_poly.type
_entity_poly.pdbx_seq_one_letter_code
_entity_poly.pdbx_strand_id
1 'polypeptide(L)'
;MLTAMLDSSPASVVSLLSLAEAGDDDGLAAELVDLAAGSQLPAAVRDELQALPDARRCALTLRVIERAAATDPPTPVDGLLMPILDGLAPDALSWRAAHHLIDAVSTRTAAPPGSLAVLAAVAERETGECPPALLAVMRRTAHEGDKHWPARYRAPIQPWLERTHGRLNVGEPWAEAANAETPAPELLTHALAAAGAKPAARWARRAKTLLPELGADETRTLIRHWLSLVPRPRTITLRPDGERWDPNEVPDAYNAKALRGLLYLLAVTPPQGDDIPAVGRLAQHAAEKIPGYGPRSQMIAYASVYALERFSTVASLRELSRLRSLGQPPGIAASLTTAINRRAVALNVDPSRL
;
A
#
# COMPACT_ATOMS: atom_id res chain seq x y z
N MET A 1 36.16 -20.74 -7.41
CA MET A 1 35.01 -20.70 -6.47
C MET A 1 33.71 -21.05 -7.19
N LEU A 2 33.45 -20.51 -8.39
CA LEU A 2 32.35 -20.92 -9.28
C LEU A 2 32.26 -22.46 -9.46
N THR A 3 33.36 -23.12 -9.77
CA THR A 3 33.40 -24.57 -10.09
C THR A 3 32.84 -25.47 -9.00
N ALA A 4 32.96 -25.10 -7.71
CA ALA A 4 32.42 -25.90 -6.59
C ALA A 4 30.94 -25.62 -6.27
N MET A 5 30.39 -24.48 -6.72
CA MET A 5 28.97 -24.14 -6.58
C MET A 5 28.10 -24.78 -7.68
N LEU A 6 28.68 -25.07 -8.85
CA LEU A 6 27.96 -25.62 -9.99
C LEU A 6 27.59 -27.10 -9.82
N ASP A 7 28.37 -27.88 -9.05
CA ASP A 7 28.19 -29.33 -8.87
C ASP A 7 26.91 -29.75 -8.13
N SER A 8 26.15 -28.81 -7.56
CA SER A 8 24.87 -29.08 -6.87
C SER A 8 23.71 -28.17 -7.29
N SER A 9 23.93 -27.30 -8.28
CA SER A 9 22.94 -26.33 -8.75
C SER A 9 22.06 -26.91 -9.87
N PRO A 10 20.79 -26.50 -10.01
CA PRO A 10 19.97 -26.86 -11.16
C PRO A 10 20.67 -26.47 -12.48
N ALA A 11 20.50 -27.27 -13.55
CA ALA A 11 21.15 -27.02 -14.84
C ALA A 11 20.91 -25.60 -15.39
N SER A 12 19.75 -25.01 -15.10
CA SER A 12 19.42 -23.62 -15.48
C SER A 12 20.30 -22.57 -14.79
N VAL A 13 20.73 -22.79 -13.54
CA VAL A 13 21.65 -21.88 -12.84
C VAL A 13 23.03 -21.91 -13.47
N VAL A 14 23.52 -23.11 -13.80
CA VAL A 14 24.82 -23.31 -14.44
C VAL A 14 24.86 -22.62 -15.81
N SER A 15 23.77 -22.75 -16.58
CA SER A 15 23.64 -22.12 -17.89
C SER A 15 23.65 -20.60 -17.81
N LEU A 16 22.82 -20.00 -16.94
CA LEU A 16 22.77 -18.55 -16.71
C LEU A 16 24.13 -17.95 -16.33
N LEU A 17 24.87 -18.61 -15.42
CA LEU A 17 26.21 -18.16 -15.02
C LEU A 17 27.21 -18.27 -16.17
N SER A 18 27.14 -19.34 -16.95
CA SER A 18 28.02 -19.55 -18.11
C SER A 18 27.78 -18.50 -19.20
N LEU A 19 26.52 -18.15 -19.48
CA LEU A 19 26.14 -17.10 -20.43
C LEU A 19 26.60 -15.72 -19.93
N ALA A 20 26.46 -15.45 -18.63
CA ALA A 20 26.97 -14.23 -18.01
C ALA A 20 28.50 -14.12 -18.16
N GLU A 21 29.25 -15.17 -17.85
CA GLU A 21 30.71 -15.21 -17.99
C GLU A 21 31.16 -15.07 -19.45
N ALA A 22 30.47 -15.72 -20.39
CA ALA A 22 30.79 -15.71 -21.82
C ALA A 22 30.50 -14.38 -22.53
N GLY A 23 29.76 -13.46 -21.90
CA GLY A 23 29.34 -12.21 -22.56
C GLY A 23 28.13 -12.39 -23.49
N ASP A 24 27.44 -13.54 -23.46
CA ASP A 24 26.30 -13.83 -24.33
C ASP A 24 25.00 -13.24 -23.74
N ASP A 25 24.83 -11.94 -23.90
CA ASP A 25 23.67 -11.22 -23.36
C ASP A 25 22.34 -11.60 -24.02
N ASP A 26 22.35 -12.06 -25.27
CA ASP A 26 21.12 -12.45 -25.98
C ASP A 26 20.63 -13.82 -25.50
N GLY A 27 21.56 -14.77 -25.32
CA GLY A 27 21.30 -16.05 -24.67
C GLY A 27 20.87 -15.87 -23.20
N LEU A 28 21.59 -15.03 -22.45
CA LEU A 28 21.26 -14.71 -21.06
C LEU A 28 19.87 -14.08 -20.93
N ALA A 29 19.52 -13.13 -21.83
CA ALA A 29 18.19 -12.53 -21.83
C ALA A 29 17.09 -13.55 -22.13
N ALA A 30 17.33 -14.50 -23.04
CA ALA A 30 16.38 -15.57 -23.34
C ALA A 30 16.10 -16.45 -22.12
N GLU A 31 17.16 -16.95 -21.46
CA GLU A 31 17.01 -17.80 -20.29
C GLU A 31 16.38 -17.07 -19.09
N LEU A 32 16.66 -15.77 -18.93
CA LEU A 32 16.00 -14.97 -17.90
C LEU A 32 14.49 -14.82 -18.15
N VAL A 33 14.06 -14.64 -19.40
CA VAL A 33 12.62 -14.61 -19.73
C VAL A 33 11.97 -15.98 -19.46
N ASP A 34 12.64 -17.07 -19.83
CA ASP A 34 12.13 -18.42 -19.55
C ASP A 34 12.04 -18.71 -18.05
N LEU A 35 13.01 -18.23 -17.26
CA LEU A 35 13.00 -18.34 -15.81
C LEU A 35 11.86 -17.52 -15.17
N ALA A 36 11.55 -16.34 -15.73
CA ALA A 36 10.53 -15.43 -15.22
C ALA A 36 9.14 -16.07 -15.21
N ALA A 37 8.89 -16.99 -16.15
CA ALA A 37 7.63 -17.72 -16.24
C ALA A 37 7.39 -18.69 -15.08
N GLY A 38 8.40 -18.98 -14.24
CA GLY A 38 8.32 -20.09 -13.28
C GLY A 38 8.96 -19.92 -11.90
N SER A 39 9.84 -18.94 -11.64
CA SER A 39 10.57 -18.90 -10.36
C SER A 39 11.24 -17.55 -10.01
N GLN A 40 11.63 -17.40 -8.74
CA GLN A 40 12.51 -16.32 -8.30
C GLN A 40 13.96 -16.57 -8.76
N LEU A 41 14.70 -15.47 -9.02
CA LEU A 41 16.11 -15.55 -9.38
C LEU A 41 16.94 -16.17 -8.24
N PRO A 42 17.64 -17.30 -8.49
CA PRO A 42 18.55 -17.91 -7.52
C PRO A 42 19.61 -16.90 -7.05
N ALA A 43 19.98 -16.95 -5.76
CA ALA A 43 20.89 -15.97 -5.17
C ALA A 43 22.23 -15.88 -5.91
N ALA A 44 22.82 -17.02 -6.29
CA ALA A 44 24.08 -17.04 -7.04
C ALA A 44 23.99 -16.30 -8.39
N VAL A 45 22.89 -16.51 -9.14
CA VAL A 45 22.66 -15.80 -10.41
C VAL A 45 22.45 -14.32 -10.15
N ARG A 46 21.70 -13.97 -9.11
CA ARG A 46 21.47 -12.57 -8.72
C ARG A 46 22.78 -11.85 -8.43
N ASP A 47 23.64 -12.44 -7.61
CA ASP A 47 24.90 -11.85 -7.19
C ASP A 47 25.82 -11.63 -8.40
N GLU A 48 25.87 -12.60 -9.33
CA GLU A 48 26.62 -12.48 -10.58
C GLU A 48 26.08 -11.35 -11.47
N LEU A 49 24.75 -11.29 -11.66
CA LEU A 49 24.13 -10.22 -12.46
C LEU A 49 24.31 -8.83 -11.83
N GLN A 50 24.37 -8.74 -10.51
CA GLN A 50 24.65 -7.50 -9.79
C GLN A 50 26.14 -7.09 -9.89
N ALA A 51 27.05 -8.05 -10.07
CA ALA A 51 28.47 -7.80 -10.25
C ALA A 51 28.83 -7.35 -11.69
N LEU A 52 27.93 -7.51 -12.65
CA LEU A 52 28.14 -7.03 -14.02
C LEU A 52 28.32 -5.50 -14.08
N PRO A 53 29.13 -4.98 -15.03
CA PRO A 53 29.25 -3.54 -15.24
C PRO A 53 27.89 -2.88 -15.53
N ASP A 54 27.64 -1.68 -15.03
CA ASP A 54 26.37 -0.95 -15.16
C ASP A 54 25.86 -0.85 -16.60
N ALA A 55 26.76 -0.56 -17.56
CA ALA A 55 26.42 -0.50 -18.98
C ALA A 55 25.86 -1.84 -19.50
N ARG A 56 26.46 -2.96 -19.07
CA ARG A 56 26.01 -4.31 -19.44
C ARG A 56 24.70 -4.66 -18.74
N ARG A 57 24.53 -4.30 -17.47
CA ARG A 57 23.26 -4.47 -16.73
C ARG A 57 22.10 -3.74 -17.39
N CYS A 58 22.30 -2.50 -17.85
CA CYS A 58 21.28 -1.75 -18.59
C CYS A 58 20.96 -2.42 -19.93
N ALA A 59 21.97 -2.79 -20.71
CA ALA A 59 21.77 -3.45 -22.01
C ALA A 59 21.01 -4.77 -21.85
N LEU A 60 21.39 -5.60 -20.86
CA LEU A 60 20.70 -6.83 -20.53
C LEU A 60 19.24 -6.58 -20.11
N THR A 61 19.01 -5.58 -19.26
CA THR A 61 17.65 -5.21 -18.80
C THR A 61 16.74 -4.85 -19.97
N LEU A 62 17.23 -4.04 -20.91
CA LEU A 62 16.49 -3.69 -22.14
C LEU A 62 16.16 -4.92 -22.97
N ARG A 63 17.15 -5.79 -23.23
CA ARG A 63 16.95 -7.04 -23.99
C ARG A 63 15.91 -7.94 -23.34
N VAL A 64 15.95 -8.11 -22.02
CA VAL A 64 14.96 -8.92 -21.29
C VAL A 64 13.57 -8.30 -21.41
N ILE A 65 13.41 -6.98 -21.26
CA ILE A 65 12.12 -6.29 -21.43
C ILE A 65 11.57 -6.49 -22.85
N GLU A 66 12.38 -6.25 -23.87
CA GLU A 66 11.95 -6.36 -25.26
C GLU A 66 11.55 -7.79 -25.63
N ARG A 67 12.32 -8.77 -25.16
CA ARG A 67 12.03 -10.19 -25.40
C ARG A 67 10.79 -10.66 -24.65
N ALA A 68 10.61 -10.21 -23.41
CA ALA A 68 9.43 -10.51 -22.61
C ALA A 68 8.15 -9.89 -23.20
N ALA A 69 8.24 -8.70 -23.78
CA ALA A 69 7.13 -8.05 -24.46
C ALA A 69 6.73 -8.74 -25.77
N ALA A 70 7.65 -9.51 -26.37
CA ALA A 70 7.42 -10.25 -27.62
C ALA A 70 6.78 -11.65 -27.41
N THR A 71 6.60 -12.11 -26.17
CA THR A 71 5.90 -13.37 -25.90
C THR A 71 4.38 -13.17 -25.96
N ASP A 72 3.63 -14.25 -26.19
CA ASP A 72 2.16 -14.24 -26.19
C ASP A 72 1.60 -15.27 -25.19
N PRO A 73 1.04 -14.84 -24.04
CA PRO A 73 0.97 -13.45 -23.57
C PRO A 73 2.36 -12.89 -23.14
N PRO A 74 2.51 -11.56 -23.00
CA PRO A 74 3.75 -10.95 -22.50
C PRO A 74 4.15 -11.49 -21.13
N THR A 75 5.41 -11.91 -21.00
CA THR A 75 5.95 -12.50 -19.76
C THR A 75 6.29 -11.39 -18.75
N PRO A 76 5.78 -11.45 -17.51
CA PRO A 76 6.17 -10.47 -16.51
C PRO A 76 7.59 -10.73 -15.99
N VAL A 77 8.51 -9.79 -16.25
CA VAL A 77 9.94 -9.91 -15.86
C VAL A 77 10.34 -8.98 -14.72
N ASP A 78 9.43 -8.15 -14.21
CA ASP A 78 9.71 -7.17 -13.16
C ASP A 78 10.29 -7.80 -11.89
N GLY A 79 9.76 -8.95 -11.45
CA GLY A 79 10.28 -9.66 -10.28
C GLY A 79 11.74 -10.12 -10.42
N LEU A 80 12.20 -10.41 -11.64
CA LEU A 80 13.60 -10.78 -11.92
C LEU A 80 14.49 -9.56 -12.13
N LEU A 81 13.97 -8.53 -12.79
CA LEU A 81 14.74 -7.34 -13.15
C LEU A 81 14.98 -6.43 -11.95
N MET A 82 14.08 -6.40 -10.96
CA MET A 82 14.24 -5.54 -9.80
C MET A 82 15.57 -5.78 -9.06
N PRO A 83 15.98 -7.01 -8.70
CA PRO A 83 17.31 -7.27 -8.14
C PRO A 83 18.47 -6.78 -9.03
N ILE A 84 18.34 -6.87 -10.36
CA ILE A 84 19.37 -6.43 -11.31
C ILE A 84 19.49 -4.91 -11.34
N LEU A 85 18.48 -4.14 -10.89
CA LEU A 85 18.59 -2.69 -10.77
C LEU A 85 19.25 -2.22 -9.47
N ASP A 86 19.40 -3.09 -8.48
CA ASP A 86 19.88 -2.68 -7.16
C ASP A 86 21.33 -2.20 -7.22
N GLY A 87 21.58 -0.94 -6.83
CA GLY A 87 22.90 -0.32 -6.94
C GLY A 87 23.34 0.10 -8.35
N LEU A 88 22.45 0.03 -9.36
CA LEU A 88 22.73 0.57 -10.69
C LEU A 88 22.77 2.11 -10.63
N ALA A 89 23.76 2.74 -11.26
CA ALA A 89 23.75 4.20 -11.41
C ALA A 89 22.51 4.65 -12.22
N PRO A 90 21.71 5.63 -11.75
CA PRO A 90 20.54 6.11 -12.49
C PRO A 90 20.86 6.54 -13.93
N ASP A 91 22.03 7.14 -14.15
CA ASP A 91 22.48 7.60 -15.48
C ASP A 91 22.77 6.46 -16.46
N ALA A 92 22.95 5.23 -15.96
CA ALA A 92 23.13 4.06 -16.80
C ALA A 92 21.80 3.54 -17.36
N LEU A 93 20.66 3.83 -16.74
CA LEU A 93 19.35 3.30 -17.14
C LEU A 93 18.62 4.27 -18.09
N SER A 94 18.30 3.77 -19.29
CA SER A 94 17.51 4.53 -20.27
C SER A 94 16.08 4.80 -19.79
N TRP A 95 15.50 5.93 -20.22
CA TRP A 95 14.10 6.25 -19.92
C TRP A 95 13.14 5.16 -20.38
N ARG A 96 13.34 4.60 -21.59
CA ARG A 96 12.49 3.53 -22.14
C ARG A 96 12.46 2.31 -21.21
N ALA A 97 13.63 1.84 -20.75
CA ALA A 97 13.71 0.73 -19.80
C ALA A 97 13.00 1.07 -18.48
N ALA A 98 13.31 2.25 -17.93
CA ALA A 98 12.76 2.69 -16.66
C ALA A 98 11.24 2.83 -16.70
N HIS A 99 10.68 3.43 -17.76
CA HIS A 99 9.23 3.59 -17.92
C HIS A 99 8.51 2.25 -17.88
N HIS A 100 8.98 1.25 -18.65
CA HIS A 100 8.39 -0.09 -18.62
C HIS A 100 8.43 -0.73 -17.22
N LEU A 101 9.56 -0.58 -16.51
CA LEU A 101 9.71 -1.11 -15.15
C LEU A 101 8.88 -0.34 -14.13
N ILE A 102 8.70 0.97 -14.31
CA ILE A 102 7.82 1.81 -13.48
C ILE A 102 6.38 1.35 -13.61
N ASP A 103 5.89 1.13 -14.83
CA ASP A 103 4.52 0.65 -15.07
C ASP A 103 4.31 -0.72 -14.41
N ALA A 104 5.25 -1.65 -14.62
CA ALA A 104 5.17 -2.99 -14.05
C ALA A 104 5.21 -2.97 -12.51
N VAL A 105 6.20 -2.27 -11.92
CA VAL A 105 6.38 -2.24 -10.47
C VAL A 105 5.24 -1.51 -9.76
N SER A 106 4.60 -0.53 -10.40
CA SER A 106 3.49 0.25 -9.83
C SER A 106 2.30 -0.63 -9.41
N THR A 107 2.16 -1.80 -10.03
CA THR A 107 1.11 -2.78 -9.72
C THR A 107 1.49 -3.77 -8.61
N ARG A 108 2.73 -3.77 -8.11
CA ARG A 108 3.19 -4.70 -7.06
C ARG A 108 2.84 -4.21 -5.68
N THR A 109 2.71 -5.11 -4.69
CA THR A 109 2.52 -4.72 -3.27
C THR A 109 3.78 -4.14 -2.64
N ALA A 110 4.95 -4.72 -2.95
CA ALA A 110 6.25 -4.23 -2.54
C ALA A 110 7.34 -4.57 -3.57
N ALA A 111 8.47 -3.88 -3.47
CA ALA A 111 9.65 -4.14 -4.28
C ALA A 111 10.95 -3.69 -3.57
N PRO A 112 12.13 -4.19 -3.98
CA PRO A 112 13.41 -3.79 -3.39
C PRO A 112 13.64 -2.27 -3.39
N PRO A 113 13.94 -1.65 -2.23
CA PRO A 113 14.11 -0.21 -2.10
C PRO A 113 15.18 0.41 -3.02
N GLY A 114 16.34 -0.24 -3.19
CA GLY A 114 17.41 0.32 -4.04
C GLY A 114 16.96 0.43 -5.50
N SER A 115 16.30 -0.59 -6.02
CA SER A 115 15.71 -0.59 -7.36
C SER A 115 14.62 0.47 -7.54
N LEU A 116 13.75 0.66 -6.53
CA LEU A 116 12.75 1.73 -6.55
C LEU A 116 13.39 3.11 -6.57
N ALA A 117 14.49 3.31 -5.84
CA ALA A 117 15.24 4.57 -5.83
C ALA A 117 15.87 4.87 -7.19
N VAL A 118 16.44 3.86 -7.88
CA VAL A 118 16.95 4.01 -9.25
C VAL A 118 15.84 4.44 -10.21
N LEU A 119 14.70 3.74 -10.20
CA LEU A 119 13.57 4.08 -11.06
C LEU A 119 13.04 5.50 -10.83
N ALA A 120 12.97 5.93 -9.57
CA ALA A 120 12.51 7.28 -9.24
C ALA A 120 13.52 8.35 -9.64
N ALA A 121 14.81 8.12 -9.44
CA ALA A 121 15.86 9.04 -9.88
C ALA A 121 15.84 9.21 -11.40
N VAL A 122 15.65 8.11 -12.16
CA VAL A 122 15.49 8.17 -13.62
C VAL A 122 14.22 8.92 -14.00
N ALA A 123 13.09 8.63 -13.37
CA ALA A 123 11.84 9.34 -13.67
C ALA A 123 11.98 10.84 -13.44
N GLU A 124 12.57 11.26 -12.31
CA GLU A 124 12.77 12.67 -12.02
C GLU A 124 13.72 13.36 -13.00
N ARG A 125 14.77 12.68 -13.45
CA ARG A 125 15.68 13.22 -14.47
C ARG A 125 14.94 13.50 -15.78
N GLU A 126 14.02 12.61 -16.17
CA GLU A 126 13.38 12.64 -17.50
C GLU A 126 12.07 13.44 -17.51
N THR A 127 11.31 13.43 -16.42
CA THR A 127 9.97 14.05 -16.33
C THR A 127 9.90 15.20 -15.33
N GLY A 128 10.91 15.37 -14.47
CA GLY A 128 10.92 16.34 -13.38
C GLY A 128 10.22 15.87 -12.10
N GLU A 129 9.59 14.69 -12.09
CA GLU A 129 8.87 14.18 -10.92
C GLU A 129 8.89 12.66 -10.77
N CYS A 130 8.66 12.19 -9.54
CA CYS A 130 8.47 10.76 -9.26
C CYS A 130 7.01 10.38 -9.51
N PRO A 131 6.72 9.38 -10.36
CA PRO A 131 5.35 8.96 -10.66
C PRO A 131 4.57 8.59 -9.39
N PRO A 132 3.32 9.05 -9.22
CA PRO A 132 2.54 8.79 -8.01
C PRO A 132 2.38 7.30 -7.68
N ALA A 133 2.25 6.45 -8.70
CA ALA A 133 2.11 5.01 -8.51
C ALA A 133 3.42 4.34 -8.06
N LEU A 134 4.58 4.84 -8.52
CA LEU A 134 5.88 4.41 -8.02
C LEU A 134 6.05 4.80 -6.54
N LEU A 135 5.69 6.03 -6.18
CA LEU A 135 5.69 6.48 -4.78
C LEU A 135 4.75 5.63 -3.90
N ALA A 136 3.62 5.18 -4.45
CA ALA A 136 2.70 4.30 -3.73
C ALA A 136 3.35 2.93 -3.40
N VAL A 137 4.12 2.35 -4.32
CA VAL A 137 4.90 1.12 -4.03
C VAL A 137 5.96 1.40 -2.97
N MET A 138 6.69 2.51 -3.06
CA MET A 138 7.70 2.87 -2.03
C MET A 138 7.10 2.94 -0.62
N ARG A 139 5.92 3.57 -0.48
CA ARG A 139 5.22 3.70 0.80
C ARG A 139 4.72 2.35 1.32
N ARG A 140 4.28 1.45 0.44
CA ARG A 140 3.90 0.08 0.80
C ARG A 140 5.12 -0.75 1.22
N THR A 141 6.19 -0.72 0.42
CA THR A 141 7.49 -1.33 0.77
C THR A 141 7.98 -0.87 2.14
N ALA A 142 7.94 0.43 2.43
CA ALA A 142 8.32 0.96 3.73
C ALA A 142 7.41 0.47 4.86
N HIS A 143 6.09 0.39 4.60
CA HIS A 143 5.13 -0.08 5.59
C HIS A 143 5.28 -1.57 5.92
N GLU A 144 5.57 -2.41 4.93
CA GLU A 144 5.88 -3.83 5.13
C GLU A 144 7.22 -4.01 5.84
N GLY A 145 8.23 -3.24 5.39
CA GLY A 145 9.57 -3.22 5.97
C GLY A 145 9.59 -2.85 7.45
N ASP A 146 8.75 -1.92 7.91
CA ASP A 146 8.68 -1.52 9.32
C ASP A 146 8.40 -2.70 10.29
N LYS A 147 7.83 -3.81 9.79
CA LYS A 147 7.54 -5.00 10.61
C LYS A 147 8.66 -6.05 10.58
N HIS A 148 9.49 -6.06 9.54
CA HIS A 148 10.35 -7.21 9.23
C HIS A 148 11.80 -6.83 8.92
N TRP A 149 12.09 -5.59 8.55
CA TRP A 149 13.38 -5.16 8.03
C TRP A 149 13.97 -4.00 8.84
N PRO A 150 15.28 -4.03 9.15
CA PRO A 150 15.99 -2.90 9.74
C PRO A 150 15.82 -1.59 8.95
N ALA A 151 15.85 -0.44 9.63
CA ALA A 151 15.67 0.88 9.02
C ALA A 151 16.64 1.18 7.85
N ARG A 152 17.82 0.55 7.81
CA ARG A 152 18.77 0.68 6.69
C ARG A 152 18.19 0.22 5.35
N TYR A 153 17.24 -0.72 5.36
CA TYR A 153 16.63 -1.22 4.12
C TYR A 153 15.79 -0.16 3.42
N ARG A 154 15.15 0.76 4.15
CA ARG A 154 14.38 1.87 3.55
C ARG A 154 15.22 3.10 3.19
N ALA A 155 16.50 3.14 3.60
CA ALA A 155 17.36 4.29 3.38
C ALA A 155 17.40 4.75 1.90
N PRO A 156 17.42 3.85 0.89
CA PRO A 156 17.44 4.28 -0.49
C PRO A 156 16.20 5.09 -0.91
N ILE A 157 15.00 4.74 -0.42
CA ILE A 157 13.74 5.40 -0.82
C ILE A 157 13.32 6.56 0.09
N GLN A 158 14.04 6.76 1.20
CA GLN A 158 13.70 7.78 2.21
C GLN A 158 13.54 9.20 1.62
N PRO A 159 14.37 9.67 0.67
CA PRO A 159 14.22 11.02 0.09
C PRO A 159 12.86 11.27 -0.59
N TRP A 160 12.20 10.23 -1.11
CA TRP A 160 10.87 10.35 -1.71
C TRP A 160 9.74 10.22 -0.69
N LEU A 161 9.95 9.41 0.35
CA LEU A 161 8.96 9.22 1.43
C LEU A 161 8.76 10.48 2.28
N GLU A 162 9.79 11.32 2.42
CA GLU A 162 9.74 12.57 3.17
C GLU A 162 9.01 13.70 2.43
N ARG A 163 8.72 13.51 1.14
CA ARG A 163 8.06 14.52 0.33
C ARG A 163 6.59 14.65 0.67
N THR A 164 6.09 15.86 0.46
CA THR A 164 4.77 16.29 0.91
C THR A 164 3.69 16.24 -0.17
N HIS A 165 4.06 16.11 -1.43
CA HIS A 165 3.13 16.00 -2.56
C HIS A 165 2.46 14.62 -2.59
N GLY A 166 1.17 14.57 -2.94
CA GLY A 166 0.35 13.35 -2.98
C GLY A 166 0.33 12.63 -1.65
N ARG A 167 -0.48 13.07 -0.68
CA ARG A 167 -0.45 12.56 0.71
C ARG A 167 -0.85 11.11 0.80
N LEU A 168 -1.76 10.66 -0.05
CA LEU A 168 -2.22 9.28 -0.12
C LEU A 168 -1.67 8.60 -1.37
N ASN A 169 -1.53 7.28 -1.31
CA ASN A 169 -1.23 6.45 -2.47
C ASN A 169 -2.38 6.50 -3.46
N VAL A 170 -2.06 6.68 -4.74
CA VAL A 170 -2.99 6.47 -5.86
C VAL A 170 -3.35 4.98 -5.99
N GLY A 171 -4.37 4.66 -6.78
CA GLY A 171 -4.84 3.29 -6.96
C GLY A 171 -6.13 2.96 -6.20
N GLU A 172 -6.68 3.92 -5.46
CA GLU A 172 -7.99 3.79 -4.80
C GLU A 172 -8.83 5.04 -5.09
N PRO A 173 -10.09 4.90 -5.54
CA PRO A 173 -10.93 6.05 -5.91
C PRO A 173 -11.07 7.09 -4.79
N TRP A 174 -11.18 6.64 -3.54
CA TRP A 174 -11.31 7.54 -2.40
C TRP A 174 -10.03 8.34 -2.12
N ALA A 175 -8.86 7.73 -2.33
CA ALA A 175 -7.57 8.35 -2.06
C ALA A 175 -7.23 9.38 -3.13
N GLU A 176 -7.59 9.10 -4.38
CA GLU A 176 -7.49 10.04 -5.50
C GLU A 176 -8.42 11.23 -5.32
N ALA A 177 -9.70 10.98 -5.00
CA ALA A 177 -10.65 12.02 -4.67
C ALA A 177 -10.15 12.87 -3.49
N ALA A 178 -9.67 12.25 -2.41
CA ALA A 178 -9.12 12.98 -1.28
C ALA A 178 -7.88 13.80 -1.64
N ASN A 179 -6.93 13.27 -2.42
CA ASN A 179 -5.77 14.05 -2.85
C ASN A 179 -6.17 15.24 -3.75
N ALA A 180 -7.19 15.10 -4.60
CA ALA A 180 -7.63 16.13 -5.55
C ALA A 180 -8.53 17.20 -4.92
N GLU A 181 -9.42 16.79 -4.03
CA GLU A 181 -10.47 17.65 -3.46
C GLU A 181 -10.04 18.30 -2.14
N THR A 182 -8.97 17.81 -1.50
CA THR A 182 -8.53 18.36 -0.21
C THR A 182 -8.09 19.81 -0.38
N PRO A 183 -8.82 20.78 0.20
CA PRO A 183 -8.47 22.19 0.07
C PRO A 183 -7.23 22.55 0.91
N ALA A 184 -6.89 21.72 1.91
CA ALA A 184 -5.81 21.93 2.86
C ALA A 184 -5.06 20.61 3.17
N PRO A 185 -3.85 20.39 2.62
CA PRO A 185 -3.06 19.18 2.81
C PRO A 185 -2.78 18.80 4.28
N GLU A 186 -2.93 19.76 5.20
CA GLU A 186 -2.83 19.61 6.64
C GLU A 186 -3.86 18.61 7.19
N LEU A 187 -5.04 18.51 6.59
CA LEU A 187 -6.07 17.53 6.99
C LEU A 187 -5.56 16.10 6.83
N LEU A 188 -5.10 15.75 5.64
CA LEU A 188 -4.58 14.41 5.34
C LEU A 188 -3.28 14.13 6.10
N THR A 189 -2.42 15.14 6.25
CA THR A 189 -1.21 15.05 7.07
C THR A 189 -1.56 14.73 8.53
N HIS A 190 -2.56 15.41 9.09
CA HIS A 190 -3.03 15.18 10.44
C HIS A 190 -3.67 13.80 10.59
N ALA A 191 -4.46 13.37 9.60
CA ALA A 191 -5.06 12.04 9.57
C ALA A 191 -3.99 10.93 9.54
N LEU A 192 -2.96 11.06 8.71
CA LEU A 192 -1.84 10.10 8.64
C LEU A 192 -1.04 10.00 9.95
N ALA A 193 -0.98 11.09 10.73
CA ALA A 193 -0.32 11.12 12.03
C ALA A 193 -1.11 10.40 13.14
N ALA A 194 -2.35 9.96 12.87
CA ALA A 194 -3.12 9.20 13.84
C ALA A 194 -2.50 7.81 14.06
N ALA A 195 -2.27 7.45 15.32
CA ALA A 195 -1.66 6.17 15.72
C ALA A 195 -2.45 5.50 16.84
N GLY A 196 -2.24 4.20 17.02
CA GLY A 196 -2.85 3.41 18.09
C GLY A 196 -4.35 3.12 17.91
N ALA A 197 -4.93 2.47 18.92
CA ALA A 197 -6.35 2.08 18.98
C ALA A 197 -7.29 3.23 19.39
N LYS A 198 -6.72 4.35 19.86
CA LYS A 198 -7.44 5.59 20.21
C LYS A 198 -6.55 6.79 19.86
N PRO A 199 -7.11 7.95 19.49
CA PRO A 199 -6.32 9.14 19.23
C PRO A 199 -5.58 9.60 20.49
N ALA A 200 -4.30 9.94 20.34
CA ALA A 200 -3.52 10.52 21.42
C ALA A 200 -4.10 11.89 21.84
N ALA A 201 -4.00 12.25 23.12
CA ALA A 201 -4.59 13.50 23.63
C ALA A 201 -4.05 14.76 22.92
N ARG A 202 -2.75 14.80 22.59
CA ARG A 202 -2.15 15.89 21.80
C ARG A 202 -2.73 15.94 20.38
N TRP A 203 -2.89 14.79 19.74
CA TRP A 203 -3.48 14.67 18.41
C TRP A 203 -4.94 15.17 18.43
N ALA A 204 -5.74 14.69 19.37
CA ALA A 204 -7.16 15.05 19.49
C ALA A 204 -7.39 16.54 19.77
N ARG A 205 -6.50 17.19 20.53
CA ARG A 205 -6.54 18.64 20.75
C ARG A 205 -6.34 19.40 19.44
N ARG A 206 -5.36 19.00 18.62
CA ARG A 206 -5.12 19.64 17.31
C ARG A 206 -6.29 19.39 16.35
N ALA A 207 -6.82 18.17 16.30
CA ALA A 207 -7.98 17.83 15.47
C ALA A 207 -9.20 18.73 15.75
N LYS A 208 -9.46 19.05 17.03
CA LYS A 208 -10.57 19.93 17.43
C LYS A 208 -10.42 21.39 16.98
N THR A 209 -9.20 21.88 16.76
CA THR A 209 -8.99 23.24 16.22
C THR A 209 -8.88 23.22 14.69
N LEU A 210 -8.33 22.15 14.13
CA LEU A 210 -8.13 21.99 12.69
C LEU A 210 -9.45 21.98 11.91
N LEU A 211 -10.47 21.25 12.37
CA LEU A 211 -11.75 21.19 11.65
C LEU A 211 -12.44 22.55 11.51
N PRO A 212 -12.57 23.37 12.57
CA PRO A 212 -13.06 24.75 12.43
C PRO A 212 -12.22 25.64 11.51
N GLU A 213 -10.88 25.53 11.58
CA GLU A 213 -9.96 26.30 10.71
C GLU A 213 -10.20 26.01 9.21
N LEU A 214 -10.63 24.80 8.87
CA LEU A 214 -10.83 24.33 7.50
C LEU A 214 -12.29 24.42 6.99
N GLY A 215 -13.21 24.96 7.79
CA GLY A 215 -14.65 24.86 7.52
C GLY A 215 -15.19 23.50 7.90
N ALA A 216 -15.80 23.42 9.09
CA ALA A 216 -16.15 22.14 9.71
C ALA A 216 -17.20 21.36 8.90
N ASP A 217 -18.22 22.03 8.37
CA ASP A 217 -19.34 21.39 7.69
C ASP A 217 -18.93 20.91 6.29
N GLU A 218 -18.18 21.72 5.54
CA GLU A 218 -17.62 21.38 4.23
C GLU A 218 -16.61 20.23 4.36
N THR A 219 -15.69 20.33 5.32
CA THR A 219 -14.68 19.29 5.57
C THR A 219 -15.34 17.96 5.94
N ARG A 220 -16.36 17.98 6.79
CA ARG A 220 -17.10 16.75 7.16
C ARG A 220 -17.86 16.18 5.96
N THR A 221 -18.39 17.02 5.09
CA THR A 221 -19.02 16.60 3.84
C THR A 221 -18.04 15.90 2.90
N LEU A 222 -16.84 16.45 2.73
CA LEU A 222 -15.75 15.82 1.98
C LEU A 222 -15.34 14.48 2.60
N ILE A 223 -15.15 14.42 3.92
CA ILE A 223 -14.81 13.16 4.60
C ILE A 223 -15.89 12.11 4.33
N ARG A 224 -17.18 12.43 4.49
CA ARG A 224 -18.27 11.49 4.20
C ARG A 224 -18.27 11.03 2.74
N HIS A 225 -17.99 11.94 1.80
CA HIS A 225 -17.84 11.60 0.40
C HIS A 225 -16.72 10.59 0.19
N TRP A 226 -15.51 10.84 0.71
CA TRP A 226 -14.38 9.92 0.59
C TRP A 226 -14.67 8.57 1.24
N LEU A 227 -15.27 8.54 2.44
CA LEU A 227 -15.66 7.28 3.09
C LEU A 227 -16.62 6.46 2.23
N SER A 228 -17.49 7.10 1.46
CA SER A 228 -18.43 6.42 0.55
C SER A 228 -17.77 5.80 -0.68
N LEU A 229 -16.57 6.25 -1.04
CA LEU A 229 -15.79 5.74 -2.16
C LEU A 229 -14.91 4.56 -1.79
N VAL A 230 -14.65 4.30 -0.50
CA VAL A 230 -13.79 3.20 -0.03
C VAL A 230 -14.19 1.83 -0.59
N PRO A 231 -15.49 1.46 -0.69
CA PRO A 231 -15.88 0.15 -1.23
C PRO A 231 -15.70 -0.01 -2.74
N ARG A 232 -15.29 1.03 -3.47
CA ARG A 232 -15.12 0.96 -4.92
C ARG A 232 -13.87 0.16 -5.28
N PRO A 233 -13.86 -0.57 -6.42
CA PRO A 233 -12.66 -1.24 -6.91
C PRO A 233 -11.49 -0.27 -7.07
N ARG A 234 -10.26 -0.79 -6.94
CA ARG A 234 -9.02 -0.06 -7.19
C ARG A 234 -8.99 0.51 -8.62
N THR A 235 -8.45 1.72 -8.76
CA THR A 235 -8.16 2.34 -10.06
C THR A 235 -6.86 1.80 -10.67
N ILE A 236 -5.95 1.31 -9.82
CA ILE A 236 -4.74 0.58 -10.22
C ILE A 236 -4.83 -0.80 -9.57
N THR A 237 -5.10 -1.82 -10.39
CA THR A 237 -5.15 -3.21 -9.94
C THR A 237 -3.77 -3.67 -9.52
N LEU A 238 -3.70 -4.25 -8.32
CA LEU A 238 -2.48 -4.84 -7.81
C LEU A 238 -2.34 -6.27 -8.30
N ARG A 239 -1.11 -6.66 -8.66
CA ARG A 239 -0.78 -8.03 -9.00
C ARG A 239 -0.60 -8.85 -7.72
N PRO A 240 -1.18 -10.06 -7.63
CA PRO A 240 -0.84 -11.00 -6.58
C PRO A 240 0.65 -11.37 -6.66
N ASP A 241 1.37 -11.19 -5.57
CA ASP A 241 2.81 -11.40 -5.39
C ASP A 241 3.06 -12.52 -4.35
N GLY A 242 2.30 -13.60 -4.46
CA GLY A 242 2.41 -14.79 -3.59
C GLY A 242 1.56 -14.71 -2.32
N GLU A 243 0.74 -13.66 -2.16
CA GLU A 243 -0.28 -13.63 -1.13
C GLU A 243 -1.33 -14.73 -1.33
N ARG A 244 -1.80 -15.32 -0.23
CA ARG A 244 -2.89 -16.33 -0.25
C ARG A 244 -4.29 -15.73 -0.45
N TRP A 245 -4.35 -14.43 -0.65
CA TRP A 245 -5.56 -13.61 -0.70
C TRP A 245 -5.34 -12.50 -1.74
N ASP A 246 -6.42 -11.96 -2.30
CA ASP A 246 -6.31 -10.95 -3.36
C ASP A 246 -5.98 -9.55 -2.77
N PRO A 247 -4.82 -8.95 -3.11
CA PRO A 247 -4.45 -7.59 -2.66
C PRO A 247 -5.47 -6.50 -3.03
N ASN A 248 -6.33 -6.77 -4.01
CA ASN A 248 -7.38 -5.84 -4.45
C ASN A 248 -8.63 -5.86 -3.56
N GLU A 249 -8.79 -6.87 -2.68
CA GLU A 249 -9.92 -6.95 -1.75
C GLU A 249 -9.70 -6.16 -0.45
N VAL A 250 -8.48 -5.69 -0.19
CA VAL A 250 -8.15 -4.89 1.00
C VAL A 250 -7.79 -3.45 0.63
N PRO A 251 -8.10 -2.48 1.51
CA PRO A 251 -7.59 -1.13 1.38
C PRO A 251 -6.05 -1.09 1.43
N ASP A 252 -5.44 -0.16 0.71
CA ASP A 252 -4.00 0.09 0.80
C ASP A 252 -3.60 0.38 2.25
N ALA A 253 -2.60 -0.35 2.75
CA ALA A 253 -2.24 -0.33 4.16
C ALA A 253 -1.65 1.02 4.61
N TYR A 254 -1.01 1.78 3.71
CA TYR A 254 -0.60 3.14 3.99
C TYR A 254 -1.81 4.07 4.07
N ASN A 255 -2.72 3.99 3.09
CA ASN A 255 -3.92 4.84 3.05
C ASN A 255 -4.90 4.53 4.21
N ALA A 256 -4.98 3.28 4.67
CA ALA A 256 -5.79 2.87 5.80
C ALA A 256 -5.43 3.63 7.10
N LYS A 257 -4.18 4.09 7.25
CA LYS A 257 -3.76 4.96 8.38
C LYS A 257 -4.51 6.29 8.35
N ALA A 258 -4.67 6.87 7.17
CA ALA A 258 -5.43 8.11 6.99
C ALA A 258 -6.93 7.88 7.25
N LEU A 259 -7.53 6.79 6.76
CA LEU A 259 -8.94 6.48 7.07
C LEU A 259 -9.19 6.39 8.58
N ARG A 260 -8.30 5.75 9.34
CA ARG A 260 -8.37 5.78 10.81
C ARG A 260 -8.33 7.20 11.36
N GLY A 261 -7.40 8.03 10.87
CA GLY A 261 -7.29 9.42 11.31
C GLY A 261 -8.53 10.25 10.99
N LEU A 262 -9.12 10.08 9.81
CA LEU A 262 -10.38 10.72 9.42
C LEU A 262 -11.53 10.29 10.34
N LEU A 263 -11.62 8.99 10.68
CA LEU A 263 -12.60 8.50 11.65
C LEU A 263 -12.40 9.11 13.04
N TYR A 264 -11.15 9.26 13.49
CA TYR A 264 -10.85 9.93 14.75
C TYR A 264 -11.16 11.43 14.72
N LEU A 265 -10.98 12.10 13.58
CA LEU A 265 -11.37 13.51 13.38
C LEU A 265 -12.88 13.67 13.57
N LEU A 266 -13.69 12.79 12.96
CA LEU A 266 -15.14 12.78 13.20
C LEU A 266 -15.45 12.49 14.68
N ALA A 267 -14.77 11.54 15.30
CA ALA A 267 -15.01 11.10 16.68
C ALA A 267 -14.71 12.15 17.77
N VAL A 268 -13.87 13.15 17.49
CA VAL A 268 -13.50 14.19 18.47
C VAL A 268 -14.39 15.43 18.40
N THR A 269 -15.34 15.47 17.47
CA THR A 269 -16.33 16.54 17.32
C THR A 269 -17.76 15.99 17.48
N PRO A 270 -18.76 16.82 17.79
CA PRO A 270 -20.15 16.38 17.81
C PRO A 270 -20.55 15.80 16.44
N PRO A 271 -21.30 14.68 16.38
CA PRO A 271 -21.81 14.16 15.12
C PRO A 271 -22.79 15.16 14.49
N GLN A 272 -22.76 15.31 13.17
CA GLN A 272 -23.76 16.07 12.42
C GLN A 272 -24.22 15.26 11.20
N GLY A 273 -25.38 15.61 10.62
CA GLY A 273 -25.88 15.01 9.38
C GLY A 273 -25.75 13.47 9.33
N ASP A 274 -25.16 12.96 8.25
CA ASP A 274 -25.07 11.53 7.95
C ASP A 274 -23.78 10.84 8.45
N ASP A 275 -23.09 11.41 9.43
CA ASP A 275 -21.85 10.85 9.96
C ASP A 275 -22.02 9.43 10.52
N ILE A 276 -23.07 9.21 11.31
CA ILE A 276 -23.33 7.89 11.92
C ILE A 276 -23.56 6.82 10.83
N PRO A 277 -24.49 6.99 9.86
CA PRO A 277 -24.64 6.05 8.75
C PRO A 277 -23.39 5.86 7.90
N ALA A 278 -22.64 6.93 7.61
CA ALA A 278 -21.43 6.85 6.80
C ALA A 278 -20.34 5.99 7.49
N VAL A 279 -20.09 6.24 8.78
CA VAL A 279 -19.15 5.43 9.58
C VAL A 279 -19.65 4.00 9.72
N GLY A 280 -20.95 3.80 9.90
CA GLY A 280 -21.57 2.48 9.98
C GLY A 280 -21.38 1.62 8.72
N ARG A 281 -21.62 2.19 7.53
CA ARG A 281 -21.37 1.50 6.25
C ARG A 281 -19.89 1.13 6.08
N LEU A 282 -18.98 2.04 6.43
CA LEU A 282 -17.55 1.77 6.38
C LEU A 282 -17.15 0.66 7.36
N ALA A 283 -17.69 0.68 8.58
CA ALA A 283 -17.42 -0.35 9.59
C ALA A 283 -17.83 -1.74 9.08
N GLN A 284 -19.01 -1.85 8.47
CA GLN A 284 -19.50 -3.08 7.87
C GLN A 284 -18.55 -3.55 6.75
N HIS A 285 -18.24 -2.68 5.79
CA HIS A 285 -17.35 -3.00 4.67
C HIS A 285 -15.95 -3.46 5.15
N ALA A 286 -15.38 -2.78 6.14
CA ALA A 286 -14.05 -3.09 6.68
C ALA A 286 -14.02 -4.38 7.51
N ALA A 287 -15.16 -4.79 8.06
CA ALA A 287 -15.30 -5.98 8.89
C ALA A 287 -15.66 -7.25 8.08
N GLU A 288 -16.07 -7.10 6.81
CA GLU A 288 -16.30 -8.22 5.91
C GLU A 288 -15.07 -9.12 5.81
N LYS A 289 -15.32 -10.44 5.87
CA LYS A 289 -14.28 -11.46 5.94
C LYS A 289 -13.81 -11.86 4.55
N ILE A 290 -12.51 -11.76 4.33
CA ILE A 290 -11.77 -12.31 3.20
C ILE A 290 -11.27 -13.73 3.56
N PRO A 291 -11.54 -14.76 2.74
CA PRO A 291 -10.99 -16.11 2.93
C PRO A 291 -9.46 -16.11 3.05
N GLY A 292 -8.92 -16.82 4.05
CA GLY A 292 -7.47 -16.92 4.25
C GLY A 292 -6.78 -15.68 4.83
N TYR A 293 -7.48 -14.54 4.98
CA TYR A 293 -6.93 -13.29 5.53
C TYR A 293 -7.63 -12.84 6.82
N GLY A 294 -8.96 -12.77 6.83
CA GLY A 294 -9.74 -12.20 7.93
C GLY A 294 -10.50 -10.93 7.50
N PRO A 295 -10.79 -9.98 8.41
CA PRO A 295 -11.49 -8.75 8.05
C PRO A 295 -10.71 -7.93 7.02
N ARG A 296 -11.38 -7.31 6.03
CA ARG A 296 -10.75 -6.44 5.01
C ARG A 296 -9.77 -5.44 5.61
N SER A 297 -10.16 -4.80 6.72
CA SER A 297 -9.26 -3.97 7.51
C SER A 297 -9.71 -3.91 8.96
N GLN A 298 -9.02 -4.65 9.82
CA GLN A 298 -9.22 -4.55 11.27
C GLN A 298 -9.00 -3.11 11.78
N MET A 299 -8.02 -2.40 11.22
CA MET A 299 -7.70 -1.03 11.63
C MET A 299 -8.89 -0.09 11.40
N ILE A 300 -9.50 -0.15 10.21
CA ILE A 300 -10.64 0.70 9.86
C ILE A 300 -11.89 0.27 10.63
N ALA A 301 -12.12 -1.04 10.78
CA ALA A 301 -13.27 -1.55 11.53
C ALA A 301 -13.24 -1.08 12.99
N TYR A 302 -12.12 -1.25 13.71
CA TYR A 302 -12.01 -0.80 15.11
C TYR A 302 -12.06 0.72 15.24
N ALA A 303 -11.44 1.47 14.31
CA ALA A 303 -11.54 2.93 14.31
C ALA A 303 -12.98 3.42 14.10
N SER A 304 -13.76 2.71 13.28
CA SER A 304 -15.18 3.02 13.04
C SER A 304 -16.03 2.71 14.27
N VAL A 305 -15.80 1.58 14.95
CA VAL A 305 -16.45 1.27 16.23
C VAL A 305 -16.12 2.33 17.28
N TYR A 306 -14.85 2.76 17.37
CA TYR A 306 -14.46 3.85 18.25
C TYR A 306 -15.21 5.15 17.93
N ALA A 307 -15.31 5.54 16.65
CA ALA A 307 -16.01 6.75 16.26
C ALA A 307 -17.50 6.72 16.64
N LEU A 308 -18.18 5.60 16.36
CA LEU A 308 -19.59 5.40 16.75
C LEU A 308 -19.79 5.41 18.28
N GLU A 309 -18.85 4.81 19.04
CA GLU A 309 -18.86 4.90 20.51
C GLU A 309 -18.71 6.35 20.97
N ARG A 310 -17.86 7.15 20.32
CA ARG A 310 -17.60 8.54 20.73
C ARG A 310 -18.75 9.50 20.42
N PHE A 311 -19.50 9.28 19.35
CA PHE A 311 -20.67 10.10 19.01
C PHE A 311 -21.70 10.17 20.14
N SER A 312 -21.79 9.16 21.00
CA SER A 312 -22.58 9.18 22.24
C SER A 312 -24.04 9.62 22.05
N THR A 313 -24.70 9.14 20.99
CA THR A 313 -26.14 9.38 20.74
C THR A 313 -26.91 8.07 20.70
N VAL A 314 -28.23 8.12 20.86
CA VAL A 314 -29.10 6.94 20.69
C VAL A 314 -28.99 6.40 19.26
N ALA A 315 -28.84 7.26 18.25
CA ALA A 315 -28.64 6.85 16.86
C ALA A 315 -27.32 6.08 16.68
N SER A 316 -26.22 6.52 17.28
CA SER A 316 -24.94 5.79 17.18
C SER A 316 -24.98 4.47 17.94
N LEU A 317 -25.72 4.41 19.05
CA LEU A 317 -25.97 3.17 19.80
C LEU A 317 -26.79 2.16 18.98
N ARG A 318 -27.85 2.59 18.28
CA ARG A 318 -28.61 1.74 17.34
C ARG A 318 -27.73 1.22 16.21
N GLU A 319 -26.87 2.08 15.65
CA GLU A 319 -25.96 1.67 14.58
C GLU A 319 -24.93 0.64 15.04
N LEU A 320 -24.39 0.76 16.27
CA LEU A 320 -23.55 -0.27 16.88
C LEU A 320 -24.30 -1.60 17.05
N SER A 321 -25.55 -1.58 17.52
CA SER A 321 -26.39 -2.79 17.65
C SER A 321 -26.67 -3.42 16.29
N ARG A 322 -26.99 -2.62 15.26
CA ARG A 322 -27.15 -3.08 13.88
C ARG A 322 -25.88 -3.77 13.38
N LEU A 323 -24.71 -3.18 13.57
CA LEU A 323 -23.44 -3.80 13.18
C LEU A 323 -23.22 -5.13 13.90
N ARG A 324 -23.57 -5.21 15.19
CA ARG A 324 -23.39 -6.41 16.00
C ARG A 324 -24.26 -7.57 15.53
N SER A 325 -25.46 -7.31 15.03
CA SER A 325 -26.39 -8.33 14.55
C SER A 325 -25.98 -8.95 13.21
N LEU A 326 -25.14 -8.28 12.42
CA LEU A 326 -24.64 -8.78 11.12
C LEU A 326 -23.61 -9.92 11.21
N GLY A 327 -23.36 -10.49 12.39
CA GLY A 327 -22.47 -11.65 12.52
C GLY A 327 -20.99 -11.33 12.28
N GLN A 328 -20.51 -10.23 12.87
CA GLN A 328 -19.12 -9.77 12.70
C GLN A 328 -18.08 -10.79 13.21
N PRO A 329 -16.84 -10.75 12.67
CA PRO A 329 -15.74 -11.56 13.18
C PRO A 329 -15.54 -11.41 14.70
N PRO A 330 -15.13 -12.47 15.42
CA PRO A 330 -15.20 -12.52 16.90
C PRO A 330 -14.59 -11.31 17.63
N GLY A 331 -13.42 -10.83 17.20
CA GLY A 331 -12.77 -9.67 17.82
C GLY A 331 -13.56 -8.36 17.64
N ILE A 332 -14.11 -8.14 16.45
CA ILE A 332 -14.95 -6.97 16.14
C ILE A 332 -16.28 -7.08 16.89
N ALA A 333 -16.88 -8.27 16.92
CA ALA A 333 -18.11 -8.53 17.68
C ALA A 333 -17.95 -8.23 19.18
N ALA A 334 -16.83 -8.64 19.79
CA ALA A 334 -16.53 -8.34 21.19
C ALA A 334 -16.34 -6.83 21.44
N SER A 335 -15.67 -6.13 20.52
CA SER A 335 -15.51 -4.68 20.58
C SER A 335 -16.86 -3.95 20.47
N LEU A 336 -17.74 -4.39 19.57
CA LEU A 336 -19.10 -3.87 19.43
C LEU A 336 -19.92 -4.07 20.70
N THR A 337 -19.95 -5.29 21.26
CA THR A 337 -20.65 -5.56 22.53
C THR A 337 -20.16 -4.65 23.65
N THR A 338 -18.84 -4.44 23.75
CA THR A 338 -18.24 -3.56 24.76
C THR A 338 -18.67 -2.11 24.56
N ALA A 339 -18.68 -1.61 23.32
CA ALA A 339 -19.11 -0.26 22.99
C ALA A 339 -20.59 -0.04 23.30
N ILE A 340 -21.46 -0.99 22.91
CA ILE A 340 -22.90 -0.98 23.19
C ILE A 340 -23.15 -0.89 24.70
N ASN A 341 -22.56 -1.79 25.50
CA ASN A 341 -22.77 -1.82 26.94
C ASN A 341 -22.34 -0.50 27.61
N ARG A 342 -21.17 0.04 27.25
CA ARG A 342 -20.69 1.32 27.79
C ARG A 342 -21.59 2.48 27.45
N ARG A 343 -22.12 2.53 26.21
CA ARG A 343 -22.96 3.64 25.76
C ARG A 343 -24.39 3.55 26.25
N ALA A 344 -24.95 2.35 26.32
CA ALA A 344 -26.26 2.11 26.88
C ALA A 344 -26.33 2.59 28.35
N VAL A 345 -25.33 2.24 29.16
CA VAL A 345 -25.20 2.75 30.54
C VAL A 345 -25.08 4.28 30.56
N ALA A 346 -24.21 4.86 29.74
CA ALA A 346 -24.00 6.31 29.71
C ALA A 346 -25.24 7.10 29.25
N LEU A 347 -26.09 6.51 28.42
CA LEU A 347 -27.32 7.13 27.89
C LEU A 347 -28.57 6.75 28.69
N ASN A 348 -28.44 5.91 29.73
CA ASN A 348 -29.55 5.34 30.49
C ASN A 348 -30.60 4.65 29.59
N VAL A 349 -30.11 3.90 28.59
CA VAL A 349 -30.93 3.10 27.66
C VAL A 349 -30.70 1.63 27.95
N ASP A 350 -31.76 0.83 27.99
CA ASP A 350 -31.67 -0.63 28.10
C ASP A 350 -31.17 -1.23 26.77
N PRO A 351 -30.01 -1.92 26.75
CA PRO A 351 -29.47 -2.53 25.53
C PRO A 351 -30.41 -3.53 24.87
N SER A 352 -31.30 -4.17 25.63
CA SER A 352 -32.23 -5.19 25.12
C SER A 352 -33.39 -4.63 24.29
N ARG A 353 -33.55 -3.29 24.28
CA ARG A 353 -34.62 -2.57 23.57
C ARG A 353 -34.15 -1.91 22.27
N LEU A 354 -32.91 -2.20 21.86
CA LEU A 354 -32.28 -1.75 20.61
C LEU A 354 -32.21 -2.89 19.63
#